data_AF-A0A3D1SF44-F1
#
_entry.id   AF-A0A3D1SF44-F1
#
_cell.length_a   1.000
_cell.length_b   1.000
_cell.length_c   1.000
_cell.angle_alpha   90.00
_cell.angle_beta   90.00
_cell.angle_gamma   90.00
#
_symmetry.space_group_name_H-M   'P 1'
#
loop_
_entity.id
_entity.type
_entity.pdbx_description
1 polymer ?
#
loop_
_entity_poly.entity_id
_entity_poly.type
_entity_poly.pdbx_seq_one_letter_code
_entity_poly.pdbx_strand_id
1 'polypeptide(L)' 'AAVVSPVGHLRWGDKVMEIGNNKIGALTQRLYDTLTGMQYGKLPDDMGWIEKL' A
#
# COMPACT_ATOMS: atom_id res chain seq x y z
N ALA A 1 -10.97 -4.84 -3.42
CA ALA A 1 -10.40 -3.69 -2.67
C ALA A 1 -8.90 -3.68 -2.88
N ALA A 2 -8.29 -2.50 -3.07
CA ALA A 2 -6.83 -2.38 -3.20
C ALA A 2 -6.23 -2.23 -1.80
N VAL A 3 -5.28 -3.10 -1.46
CA VAL A 3 -4.61 -3.11 -0.14
C VAL A 3 -3.84 -1.80 0.06
N VAL A 4 -3.20 -1.30 -1.00
CA VAL A 4 -2.60 0.04 -1.06
C VAL A 4 -2.79 0.58 -2.48
N SER A 5 -3.23 1.83 -2.61
CA SER A 5 -3.34 2.52 -3.91
C SER A 5 -2.36 3.69 -3.96
N PRO A 6 -1.27 3.62 -4.74
CA PRO A 6 -0.36 4.74 -4.90
C PRO A 6 -1.05 5.88 -5.65
N VAL A 7 -0.99 7.10 -5.11
CA VAL A 7 -1.50 8.31 -5.77
C VAL A 7 -0.36 8.92 -6.59
N GLY A 8 -0.43 8.81 -7.91
CA GLY A 8 0.57 9.36 -8.82
C GLY A 8 0.41 10.86 -9.11
N HIS A 9 -0.81 11.39 -8.96
CA HIS A 9 -1.13 12.80 -9.20
C HIS A 9 -2.19 13.28 -8.23
N LEU A 10 -2.01 14.49 -7.72
CA LEU A 10 -3.00 15.20 -6.92
C LEU A 10 -3.36 16.51 -7.61
N ARG A 11 -4.63 16.65 -8.02
CA ARG A 11 -5.14 17.91 -8.56
C ARG A 11 -5.85 18.69 -7.47
N TRP A 12 -5.43 19.94 -7.26
CA TRP A 12 -6.11 20.87 -6.36
C TRP A 12 -6.34 22.21 -7.09
N GLY A 13 -7.59 22.46 -7.49
CA GLY A 13 -7.92 23.56 -8.41
C GLY A 13 -7.19 23.39 -9.75
N ASP A 14 -6.50 24.44 -10.18
CA ASP A 14 -5.67 24.45 -11.39
C ASP A 14 -4.26 23.88 -11.17
N LYS A 15 -3.88 23.57 -9.91
CA LYS A 15 -2.60 22.93 -9.62
C LYS A 15 -2.68 21.43 -9.81
N VAL A 16 -1.83 20.91 -10.67
CA VAL A 16 -1.52 19.48 -10.76
C VAL A 16 -0.19 19.26 -10.08
N MET A 17 -0.18 18.46 -9.02
CA MET A 17 1.02 18.00 -8.33
C MET A 17 1.28 16.55 -8.74
N GLU A 18 2.42 16.32 -9.38
CA GLU A 18 2.89 14.96 -9.66
C GLU A 18 3.58 14.40 -8.41
N ILE A 19 3.20 13.20 -7.99
CA ILE A 19 3.74 12.54 -6.81
C ILE A 19 4.48 11.27 -7.27
N GLY A 20 5.77 11.21 -6.95
CA GLY A 20 6.56 9.99 -7.10
C GLY A 20 6.77 9.50 -8.54
N ASN A 21 6.65 10.37 -9.56
CA ASN A 21 6.82 10.04 -10.98
C ASN A 21 6.00 8.81 -11.43
N ASN A 22 4.75 8.69 -10.96
CA ASN A 22 3.89 7.52 -11.18
C ASN A 22 4.45 6.17 -10.69
N LYS A 23 5.48 6.19 -9.83
CA LYS A 23 6.06 4.99 -9.24
C LYS A 23 5.65 4.87 -7.79
N ILE A 24 5.44 3.64 -7.35
CA ILE A 24 5.25 3.33 -5.94
C ILE A 24 6.57 3.61 -5.19
N GLY A 25 6.49 4.36 -4.10
CA GLY A 25 7.64 4.61 -3.24
C GLY A 25 8.05 3.35 -2.46
N ALA A 26 9.32 3.25 -2.08
CA ALA A 26 9.85 2.09 -1.35
C ALA A 26 9.11 1.80 -0.04
N LEU A 27 8.65 2.84 0.67
CA LEU A 27 7.85 2.67 1.90
C LEU A 27 6.48 2.05 1.60
N THR A 28 5.79 2.58 0.58
CA THR A 28 4.47 2.11 0.16
C THR A 28 4.53 0.65 -0.31
N GLN A 29 5.58 0.28 -1.05
CA GLN A 29 5.83 -1.10 -1.46
C GLN A 29 6.02 -2.02 -0.25
N ARG A 30 6.85 -1.63 0.73
CA ARG A 30 7.06 -2.42 1.95
C ARG A 30 5.76 -2.65 2.73
N LEU A 31 4.92 -1.62 2.87
CA LEU A 31 3.62 -1.75 3.53
C LEU A 31 2.71 -2.74 2.79
N TYR A 32 2.65 -2.65 1.46
CA TYR A 32 1.88 -3.56 0.64
C TYR A 32 2.38 -5.02 0.78
N ASP A 33 3.69 -5.23 0.72
CA ASP A 33 4.30 -6.57 0.81
C ASP A 33 4.10 -7.20 2.19
N THR A 34 4.22 -6.42 3.26
CA THR A 34 3.98 -6.92 4.63
C THR A 34 2.52 -7.28 4.84
N LEU A 35 1.58 -6.41 4.48
CA LEU A 35 0.15 -6.66 4.66
C LEU A 35 -0.33 -7.86 3.83
N THR A 36 0.02 -7.91 2.54
CA THR A 36 -0.36 -9.03 1.68
C THR A 36 0.37 -10.32 2.06
N GLY A 37 1.63 -10.23 2.49
CA GLY A 37 2.39 -11.36 2.99
C GLY A 37 1.73 -12.02 4.20
N MET A 38 1.26 -11.22 5.18
CA MET A 38 0.49 -11.74 6.30
C MET A 38 -0.83 -12.36 5.84
N GLN A 39 -1.62 -11.64 5.03
CA GLN A 39 -2.93 -12.11 4.53
C GLN A 39 -2.86 -13.47 3.80
N TYR A 40 -1.81 -13.70 3.03
CA TYR A 40 -1.61 -14.96 2.29
C TYR A 40 -0.83 -16.01 3.09
N GLY A 41 -0.51 -15.76 4.37
CA GLY A 41 0.25 -16.68 5.22
C GLY A 41 1.72 -16.86 4.82
N LYS A 42 2.28 -15.95 4.01
CA LYS A 42 3.70 -15.94 3.64
C LYS A 42 4.59 -15.31 4.71
N LEU A 43 4.01 -14.44 5.54
CA LEU A 43 4.65 -13.82 6.69
C LEU A 43 3.86 -14.17 7.96
N PRO A 44 4.53 -14.29 9.12
CA PRO A 44 3.86 -14.51 10.38
C PRO A 44 3.01 -13.30 10.77
N ASP A 45 1.87 -13.57 11.40
CA ASP A 45 1.00 -12.55 11.99
C ASP A 45 1.33 -12.38 13.48
N ASP A 46 2.43 -11.68 13.75
CA ASP A 46 2.95 -11.51 15.12
C ASP A 46 2.03 -10.66 16.02
N MET A 47 1.05 -9.96 15.43
CA MET A 47 0.12 -9.09 16.16
C MET A 47 -1.30 -9.67 16.28
N GLY A 48 -1.54 -10.87 15.74
CA GLY A 48 -2.83 -11.55 15.83
C GLY A 48 -3.97 -10.81 15.13
N TRP A 49 -3.69 -10.18 13.98
CA TRP A 49 -4.67 -9.44 13.18
C TRP A 49 -5.54 -10.33 12.28
N ILE A 50 -5.14 -11.57 12.01
CA ILE A 50 -5.82 -12.49 11.09
C ILE A 50 -6.74 -13.43 11.86
N GLU A 51 -8.03 -13.30 11.63
CA GLU A 51 -9.04 -14.24 12.08
C GLU A 51 -9.32 -15.27 10.98
N LYS A 52 -9.29 -16.56 11.32
CA LYS A 52 -9.64 -17.64 10.41
C LYS A 52 -11.16 -17.85 10.47
N LEU A 53 -11.80 -17.82 9.30
CA LEU A 53 -13.22 -18.19 9.13
C LEU A 53 -13.40 -19.72 9.15
#